data_AF-A0A349EC68-F1
#
_entry.id   AF-A0A349EC68-F1
#
_cell.length_a   1.000
_cell.length_b   1.000
_cell.length_c   1.000
_cell.angle_alpha   90.00
_cell.angle_beta   90.00
_cell.angle_gamma   90.00
#
_symmetry.space_group_name_H-M   'P 1'
#
loop_
_entity.id
_entity.type
_entity.pdbx_description
1 polymer ?
#
loop_
_entity_poly.entity_id
_entity_poly.type
_entity_poly.pdbx_seq_one_letter_code
_entity_poly.pdbx_strand_id
1 'polypeptide(L)'
;MRISGLGLLCLLLVSPAVGADAIRDANRLLRASNVASQFESMTLLQTQNIIRTYSSIVAMSADIELPQWIKLEIAKCYEQAFAWEKFEEGIAQIFLENFSTDEMNMLIDFYRSEGLPPTEIENFKAAIAKGEEIQQLSADYIFNHSEGCAKHDIDLILGFLAKAQQRPDSILNTEH
;
A
#
# COMPACT_ATOMS: atom_id res chain seq x y z
N MET A 1 -60.76 -19.27 -22.41
CA MET A 1 -60.22 -17.90 -22.30
C MET A 1 -59.49 -17.83 -20.96
N ARG A 2 -58.17 -18.07 -20.83
CA ARG A 2 -57.02 -17.18 -21.12
C ARG A 2 -57.26 -15.72 -20.73
N ILE A 3 -56.68 -15.29 -19.59
CA ILE A 3 -55.84 -14.09 -19.33
C ILE A 3 -55.17 -14.38 -17.94
N SER A 4 -53.91 -14.80 -17.84
CA SER A 4 -52.65 -14.02 -17.86
C SER A 4 -52.56 -12.93 -16.78
N GLY A 5 -51.51 -12.97 -15.95
CA GLY A 5 -51.22 -11.90 -14.99
C GLY A 5 -50.03 -12.23 -14.09
N LEU A 6 -48.83 -12.35 -14.68
CA LEU A 6 -47.56 -12.26 -13.95
C LEU A 6 -47.52 -10.94 -13.17
N GLY A 7 -47.55 -11.01 -11.84
CA GLY A 7 -47.15 -9.91 -10.97
C GLY A 7 -45.65 -9.98 -10.72
N LEU A 8 -44.87 -9.52 -11.69
CA LEU A 8 -43.42 -9.33 -11.56
C LEU A 8 -43.19 -8.18 -10.58
N LEU A 9 -42.84 -8.48 -9.33
CA LEU A 9 -42.38 -7.48 -8.35
C LEU A 9 -41.00 -6.99 -8.80
N CYS A 10 -40.97 -5.92 -9.60
CA CYS A 10 -39.75 -5.15 -9.84
C CYS A 10 -39.39 -4.41 -8.55
N LEU A 11 -38.57 -5.05 -7.70
CA LEU A 11 -37.75 -4.36 -6.71
C LEU A 11 -36.71 -3.53 -7.47
N LEU A 12 -37.06 -2.27 -7.74
CA LEU A 12 -36.09 -1.23 -8.11
C LEU A 12 -35.21 -0.96 -6.88
N LEU A 13 -34.13 -1.73 -6.74
CA LEU A 13 -33.00 -1.38 -5.90
C LEU A 13 -32.29 -0.18 -6.56
N VAL A 14 -32.74 1.03 -6.25
CA VAL A 14 -31.96 2.23 -6.52
C VAL A 14 -30.87 2.29 -5.45
N SER A 15 -29.72 1.69 -5.74
CA SER A 15 -28.48 1.91 -4.98
C SER A 15 -27.94 3.33 -5.25
N PRO A 16 -27.16 3.93 -4.33
CA PRO A 16 -27.03 5.37 -4.22
C PRO A 16 -26.07 5.93 -5.28
N ALA A 17 -26.60 6.59 -6.30
CA ALA A 17 -25.80 7.37 -7.24
C ALA A 17 -24.89 8.41 -6.52
N VAL A 18 -25.34 8.88 -5.34
CA VAL A 18 -24.61 9.82 -4.48
C VAL A 18 -23.26 9.26 -3.99
N GLY A 19 -23.15 7.94 -3.75
CA GLY A 19 -21.90 7.34 -3.26
C GLY A 19 -20.84 7.17 -4.35
N ALA A 20 -21.26 6.89 -5.59
CA ALA A 20 -20.35 6.71 -6.71
C ALA A 20 -19.69 8.03 -7.16
N ASP A 21 -20.45 9.13 -7.13
CA ASP A 21 -19.91 10.46 -7.43
C ASP A 21 -18.91 10.92 -6.36
N ALA A 22 -19.17 10.64 -5.09
CA ALA A 22 -18.26 10.97 -3.99
C ALA A 22 -16.93 10.21 -4.11
N ILE A 23 -16.95 8.89 -4.24
CA ILE A 23 -15.74 8.05 -4.43
C ILE A 23 -14.92 8.50 -5.64
N ARG A 24 -15.58 8.94 -6.72
CA ARG A 24 -14.87 9.50 -7.88
C ARG A 24 -14.05 10.73 -7.51
N ASP A 25 -14.57 11.63 -6.68
CA ASP A 25 -13.89 12.87 -6.29
C ASP A 25 -12.72 12.60 -5.34
N ALA A 26 -12.84 11.68 -4.37
CA ALA A 26 -11.71 11.24 -3.57
C ALA A 26 -10.58 10.64 -4.43
N ASN A 27 -10.95 9.79 -5.40
CA ASN A 27 -9.98 9.24 -6.35
C ASN A 27 -9.34 10.32 -7.24
N ARG A 28 -10.07 11.39 -7.59
CA ARG A 28 -9.48 12.54 -8.31
C ARG A 28 -8.43 13.23 -7.45
N LEU A 29 -8.70 13.42 -6.16
CA LEU A 29 -7.73 14.01 -5.23
C LEU A 29 -6.50 13.11 -5.08
N LEU A 30 -6.66 11.80 -4.87
CA LEU A 30 -5.53 10.85 -4.78
C LEU A 30 -4.61 10.90 -6.02
N ARG A 31 -5.20 11.02 -7.22
CA ARG A 31 -4.44 11.20 -8.46
C ARG A 31 -3.76 12.56 -8.54
N ALA A 32 -4.45 13.64 -8.16
CA ALA A 32 -3.91 15.00 -8.21
C ALA A 32 -2.72 15.16 -7.24
N SER A 33 -2.78 14.52 -6.07
CA SER A 33 -1.72 14.55 -5.05
C SER A 33 -0.59 13.56 -5.29
N ASN A 34 -0.71 12.71 -6.33
CA ASN A 34 0.29 11.71 -6.70
C ASN A 34 0.63 10.71 -5.57
N VAL A 35 -0.34 10.37 -4.72
CA VAL A 35 -0.13 9.50 -3.55
C VAL A 35 0.32 8.09 -3.94
N ALA A 36 -0.26 7.52 -5.00
CA ALA A 36 0.10 6.17 -5.48
C ALA A 36 1.60 6.06 -5.78
N SER A 37 2.15 7.01 -6.55
CA SER A 37 3.57 7.03 -6.91
C SER A 37 4.48 7.24 -5.68
N GLN A 38 4.06 8.08 -4.73
CA GLN A 38 4.82 8.27 -3.49
C GLN A 38 4.83 7.00 -2.64
N PHE A 39 3.68 6.33 -2.53
CA PHE A 39 3.55 5.06 -1.82
C PHE A 39 4.44 3.98 -2.44
N GLU A 40 4.36 3.78 -3.76
CA GLU A 40 5.19 2.81 -4.48
C GLU A 40 6.70 3.09 -4.32
N SER A 41 7.09 4.36 -4.45
CA SER A 41 8.48 4.78 -4.25
C SER A 41 8.96 4.52 -2.82
N MET A 42 8.10 4.75 -1.82
CA MET A 42 8.43 4.51 -0.42
C MET A 42 8.52 3.00 -0.14
N THR A 43 7.58 2.21 -0.66
CA THR A 43 7.61 0.74 -0.56
C THR A 43 8.92 0.19 -1.12
N LEU A 44 9.32 0.62 -2.33
CA LEU A 44 10.59 0.20 -2.94
C LEU A 44 11.79 0.56 -2.06
N LEU A 45 11.86 1.79 -1.54
CA LEU A 45 12.95 2.23 -0.67
C LEU A 45 13.01 1.40 0.63
N GLN A 46 11.86 1.12 1.24
CA GLN A 46 11.79 0.32 2.46
C GLN A 46 12.21 -1.13 2.21
N THR A 47 11.75 -1.74 1.11
CA THR A 47 12.17 -3.08 0.70
C THR A 47 13.69 -3.17 0.52
N GLN A 48 14.31 -2.19 -0.13
CA GLN A 48 15.77 -2.12 -0.27
C GLN A 48 16.48 -2.01 1.10
N ASN A 49 15.93 -1.20 2.01
CA ASN A 49 16.46 -1.05 3.36
C ASN A 49 16.38 -2.35 4.18
N ILE A 50 15.29 -3.09 4.03
CA ILE A 50 15.08 -4.39 4.67
C ILE A 50 16.09 -5.41 4.14
N ILE A 51 16.23 -5.54 2.82
CA ILE A 51 17.21 -6.43 2.20
C ILE A 51 18.64 -6.12 2.65
N ARG A 52 19.00 -4.84 2.70
CA ARG A 52 20.32 -4.38 3.19
C ARG A 52 20.52 -4.77 4.65
N THR A 53 19.51 -4.58 5.48
CA THR A 53 19.54 -4.93 6.91
C THR A 53 19.75 -6.43 7.10
N TYR A 54 18.96 -7.26 6.41
CA TYR A 54 19.13 -8.71 6.48
C TYR A 54 20.49 -9.17 5.94
N SER A 55 20.96 -8.58 4.83
CA SER A 55 22.29 -8.90 4.30
C SER A 55 23.40 -8.59 5.30
N SER A 56 23.30 -7.45 6.00
CA SER A 56 24.25 -7.07 7.06
C SER A 56 24.21 -8.04 8.24
N ILE A 57 23.01 -8.42 8.70
CA ILE A 57 22.83 -9.36 9.81
C ILE A 57 23.46 -10.71 9.47
N VAL A 58 23.16 -11.26 8.28
CA VAL A 58 23.67 -12.56 7.83
C VAL A 58 25.18 -12.54 7.67
N ALA A 59 25.75 -11.49 7.07
CA ALA A 59 27.20 -11.34 6.96
C ALA A 59 27.87 -11.27 8.34
N MET A 60 27.33 -10.49 9.27
CA MET A 60 27.92 -10.34 10.62
C MET A 60 27.77 -11.59 11.50
N SER A 61 26.70 -12.36 11.32
CA SER A 61 26.38 -13.50 12.19
C SER A 61 26.90 -14.85 11.69
N ALA A 62 27.06 -15.00 10.38
CA ALA A 62 27.41 -16.27 9.75
C ALA A 62 28.60 -16.18 8.78
N ASP A 63 29.19 -14.99 8.57
CA ASP A 63 30.28 -14.73 7.63
C ASP A 63 29.99 -15.20 6.19
N ILE A 64 28.71 -15.07 5.78
CA ILE A 64 28.21 -15.48 4.47
C ILE A 64 27.41 -14.33 3.87
N GLU A 65 27.52 -14.13 2.55
CA GLU A 65 26.68 -13.18 1.83
C GLU A 65 25.28 -13.74 1.58
N LEU A 66 24.25 -12.89 1.73
CA LEU A 66 22.90 -13.27 1.37
C LEU A 66 22.79 -13.43 -0.16
N PRO A 67 22.39 -14.61 -0.68
CA PRO A 67 22.30 -14.85 -2.12
C PRO A 67 21.28 -13.96 -2.81
N GLN A 68 21.55 -13.63 -4.08
CA GLN A 68 20.67 -12.77 -4.87
C GLN A 68 19.24 -13.31 -5.00
N TRP A 69 19.06 -14.63 -5.12
CA TRP A 69 17.71 -15.22 -5.23
C TRP A 69 16.87 -14.97 -3.97
N ILE A 70 17.47 -14.97 -2.78
CA ILE A 70 16.76 -14.64 -1.53
C ILE A 70 16.33 -13.17 -1.55
N LYS A 71 17.23 -12.26 -1.94
CA LYS A 71 16.94 -10.84 -2.05
C LYS A 71 15.76 -10.57 -2.99
N LEU A 72 15.70 -11.30 -4.11
CA LEU A 72 14.62 -11.20 -5.08
C LEU A 72 13.28 -11.73 -4.54
N GLU A 73 13.28 -12.85 -3.82
CA GLU A 73 12.05 -13.38 -3.19
C GLU A 73 11.53 -12.45 -2.10
N ILE A 74 12.41 -11.88 -1.26
CA ILE A 74 12.03 -10.83 -0.30
C ILE A 74 11.41 -9.64 -1.04
N ALA A 75 12.07 -9.13 -2.09
CA ALA A 75 11.58 -7.99 -2.84
C ALA A 75 10.17 -8.25 -3.42
N LYS A 76 9.97 -9.42 -4.00
CA LYS A 76 8.71 -9.86 -4.58
C LYS A 76 7.60 -9.96 -3.53
N CYS A 77 7.89 -10.42 -2.32
CA CYS A 77 6.90 -10.44 -1.25
C CYS A 77 6.37 -9.02 -0.96
N TYR A 78 7.27 -8.05 -0.77
CA TYR A 78 6.87 -6.68 -0.46
C TYR A 78 6.14 -5.99 -1.63
N GLU A 79 6.59 -6.20 -2.87
CA GLU A 79 5.90 -5.71 -4.07
C GLU A 79 4.44 -6.19 -4.10
N GLN A 80 4.19 -7.46 -3.76
CA GLN A 80 2.84 -8.02 -3.75
C GLN A 80 2.03 -7.62 -2.53
N ALA A 81 2.63 -7.64 -1.33
CA ALA A 81 1.95 -7.33 -0.08
C ALA A 81 1.54 -5.86 -0.02
N PHE A 82 2.34 -4.97 -0.62
CA PHE A 82 2.16 -3.53 -0.61
C PHE A 82 1.88 -2.95 -2.01
N ALA A 83 1.16 -3.68 -2.87
CA ALA A 83 0.66 -3.13 -4.14
C ALA A 83 -0.41 -2.06 -3.87
N TRP A 84 -0.31 -0.89 -4.52
CA TRP A 84 -1.19 0.26 -4.26
C TRP A 84 -2.67 -0.08 -4.44
N GLU A 85 -3.00 -0.89 -5.43
CA GLU A 85 -4.36 -1.25 -5.81
C GLU A 85 -5.10 -2.00 -4.69
N LYS A 86 -4.38 -2.59 -3.73
CA LYS A 86 -4.97 -3.22 -2.55
C LYS A 86 -5.50 -2.22 -1.53
N PHE A 87 -5.02 -0.98 -1.56
CA PHE A 87 -5.33 0.04 -0.56
C PHE A 87 -6.07 1.25 -1.12
N GLU A 88 -6.04 1.46 -2.44
CA GLU A 88 -6.63 2.64 -3.09
C GLU A 88 -8.07 2.91 -2.66
N GLU A 89 -8.93 1.88 -2.70
CA GLU A 89 -10.34 2.03 -2.35
C GLU A 89 -10.54 2.44 -0.88
N GLY A 90 -9.82 1.80 0.04
CA GLY A 90 -9.91 2.12 1.47
C GLY A 90 -9.37 3.51 1.79
N ILE A 91 -8.29 3.92 1.15
CA ILE A 91 -7.73 5.27 1.33
C ILE A 91 -8.66 6.32 0.72
N ALA A 92 -9.29 6.03 -0.42
CA ALA A 92 -10.32 6.91 -0.99
C ALA A 92 -11.51 7.07 -0.04
N GLN A 93 -11.93 6.00 0.62
CA GLN A 93 -12.99 6.05 1.63
C GLN A 93 -12.58 6.90 2.85
N ILE A 94 -11.35 6.78 3.34
CA ILE A 94 -10.82 7.65 4.40
C ILE A 94 -10.88 9.12 3.99
N PHE A 95 -10.54 9.44 2.75
CA PHE A 95 -10.61 10.83 2.26
C PHE A 95 -12.06 11.35 2.28
N LEU A 96 -13.04 10.52 1.90
CA LEU A 96 -14.45 10.92 1.94
C LEU A 96 -15.00 11.12 3.35
N GLU A 97 -14.54 10.33 4.30
CA GLU A 97 -15.00 10.42 5.68
C GLU A 97 -14.44 11.66 6.39
N ASN A 98 -13.32 12.19 5.89
CA ASN A 98 -12.60 13.30 6.54
C ASN A 98 -12.71 14.64 5.79
N PHE A 99 -12.91 14.61 4.46
CA PHE A 99 -13.09 15.80 3.65
C PHE A 99 -14.52 15.99 3.16
N SER A 100 -14.99 17.24 3.20
CA SER A 100 -16.15 17.64 2.44
C SER A 100 -15.85 17.69 0.94
N THR A 101 -16.89 17.68 0.10
CA THR A 101 -16.73 17.86 -1.36
C THR A 101 -16.02 19.16 -1.72
N ASP A 102 -16.33 20.26 -1.02
CA ASP A 102 -15.69 21.56 -1.26
C ASP A 102 -14.21 21.54 -0.89
N GLU A 103 -13.86 20.91 0.23
CA GLU A 103 -12.46 20.72 0.64
C GLU A 103 -11.69 19.88 -0.40
N MET A 104 -12.28 18.77 -0.87
CA MET A 104 -11.64 17.94 -1.91
C MET A 104 -11.41 18.71 -3.20
N ASN A 105 -12.41 19.46 -3.69
CA ASN A 105 -12.26 20.27 -4.90
C ASN A 105 -11.18 21.34 -4.73
N MET A 106 -11.19 22.05 -3.60
CA MET A 106 -10.17 23.05 -3.28
C MET A 106 -8.75 22.46 -3.27
N LEU A 107 -8.57 21.28 -2.68
CA LEU A 107 -7.29 20.59 -2.67
C LEU A 107 -6.89 20.11 -4.07
N ILE A 108 -7.83 19.64 -4.89
CA ILE A 108 -7.57 19.27 -6.29
C ILE A 108 -7.06 20.47 -7.09
N ASP A 109 -7.74 21.61 -6.98
CA ASP A 109 -7.39 22.84 -7.69
C ASP A 109 -6.00 23.34 -7.25
N PHE A 110 -5.71 23.25 -5.95
CA PHE A 110 -4.38 23.53 -5.40
C PHE A 110 -3.30 22.63 -6.03
N TYR A 111 -3.48 21.31 -6.02
CA TYR A 111 -2.50 20.37 -6.59
C TYR A 111 -2.33 20.54 -8.10
N ARG A 112 -3.35 21.05 -8.80
CA ARG A 112 -3.29 21.37 -10.24
C ARG A 112 -2.70 22.75 -10.54
N SER A 113 -2.26 23.49 -9.53
CA SER A 113 -1.74 24.85 -9.67
C SER A 113 -2.76 25.83 -10.27
N GLU A 114 -4.06 25.60 -10.09
CA GLU A 114 -5.13 26.48 -10.57
C GLU A 114 -5.29 27.74 -9.70
N GLY A 115 -4.53 27.82 -8.60
CA GLY A 115 -4.53 28.93 -7.66
C GLY A 115 -5.73 28.88 -6.72
N LEU A 116 -5.60 29.51 -5.54
CA LEU A 116 -6.67 29.63 -4.57
C LEU A 116 -6.99 31.11 -4.34
N PRO A 117 -8.27 31.53 -4.39
CA PRO A 117 -8.62 32.91 -4.07
C PRO A 117 -8.27 33.21 -2.60
N PRO A 118 -7.80 34.43 -2.26
CA PRO A 118 -7.40 34.76 -0.89
C PRO A 118 -8.48 34.53 0.18
N THR A 119 -9.76 34.58 -0.20
CA THR A 119 -10.90 34.31 0.67
C THR A 119 -10.97 32.87 1.16
N GLU A 120 -10.34 31.92 0.46
CA GLU A 120 -10.36 30.49 0.79
C GLU A 120 -9.14 30.04 1.62
N ILE A 121 -8.23 30.95 1.97
CA ILE A 121 -6.98 30.60 2.67
C ILE A 121 -7.26 29.91 4.02
N GLU A 122 -8.25 30.36 4.79
CA GLU A 122 -8.56 29.75 6.09
C GLU A 122 -9.22 28.37 5.94
N ASN A 123 -10.07 28.20 4.92
CA ASN A 123 -10.64 26.89 4.58
C ASN A 123 -9.56 25.92 4.11
N PHE A 124 -8.61 26.39 3.30
CA PHE A 124 -7.47 25.60 2.86
C PHE A 124 -6.60 25.16 4.05
N LYS A 125 -6.27 26.06 4.97
CA LYS A 125 -5.52 25.71 6.19
C LYS A 125 -6.26 24.66 7.02
N ALA A 126 -7.58 24.81 7.18
CA ALA A 126 -8.40 23.85 7.91
C ALA A 126 -8.40 22.47 7.23
N ALA A 127 -8.52 22.42 5.90
CA ALA A 127 -8.43 21.18 5.14
C ALA A 127 -7.04 20.51 5.28
N ILE A 128 -5.96 21.28 5.11
CA ILE A 128 -4.59 20.75 5.26
C ILE A 128 -4.32 20.25 6.69
N ALA A 129 -4.88 20.89 7.71
CA ALA A 129 -4.71 20.46 9.11
C ALA A 129 -5.26 19.04 9.38
N LYS A 130 -6.21 18.55 8.57
CA LYS A 130 -6.72 17.16 8.66
C LYS A 130 -5.72 16.12 8.15
N GLY A 131 -4.65 16.54 7.47
CA GLY A 131 -3.68 15.66 6.83
C GLY A 131 -3.01 14.69 7.81
N GLU A 132 -2.71 15.11 9.04
CA GLU A 132 -2.08 14.23 10.05
C GLU A 132 -3.00 13.08 10.45
N GLU A 133 -4.27 13.37 10.71
CA GLU A 133 -5.27 12.35 11.05
C GLU A 133 -5.50 11.40 9.87
N ILE A 134 -5.66 11.92 8.66
CA ILE A 134 -5.83 11.11 7.44
C ILE A 134 -4.63 10.21 7.19
N GLN A 135 -3.41 10.72 7.41
CA GLN A 135 -2.19 9.93 7.29
C GLN A 135 -2.17 8.79 8.31
N GLN A 136 -2.53 9.07 9.57
CA GLN A 136 -2.60 8.04 10.61
C GLN A 136 -3.65 6.98 10.29
N LEU A 137 -4.86 7.37 9.89
CA LEU A 137 -5.93 6.46 9.47
C LEU A 137 -5.50 5.59 8.29
N SER A 138 -4.80 6.19 7.31
CA SER A 138 -4.29 5.47 6.14
C SER A 138 -3.22 4.45 6.54
N ALA A 139 -2.31 4.82 7.45
CA ALA A 139 -1.29 3.92 7.97
C ALA A 139 -1.92 2.74 8.74
N ASP A 140 -2.89 3.02 9.60
CA ASP A 140 -3.63 1.98 10.35
C ASP A 140 -4.43 1.07 9.40
N TYR A 141 -5.02 1.63 8.35
CA TYR A 141 -5.70 0.85 7.32
C TYR A 141 -4.73 -0.10 6.61
N ILE A 142 -3.60 0.40 6.12
CA ILE A 142 -2.57 -0.42 5.46
C ILE A 142 -2.06 -1.51 6.41
N PHE A 143 -1.79 -1.17 7.67
CA PHE A 143 -1.32 -2.12 8.67
C PHE A 143 -2.32 -3.27 8.87
N ASN A 144 -3.61 -2.97 8.97
CA ASN A 144 -4.65 -3.97 9.20
C ASN A 144 -5.03 -4.80 7.96
N HIS A 145 -4.67 -4.34 6.76
CA HIS A 145 -5.04 -4.98 5.49
C HIS A 145 -3.84 -5.55 4.73
N SER A 146 -2.65 -5.55 5.34
CA SER A 146 -1.46 -6.19 4.78
C SER A 146 -1.08 -7.43 5.58
N GLU A 147 -0.78 -8.54 4.90
CA GLU A 147 -0.30 -9.77 5.55
C GLU A 147 1.16 -9.65 6.05
N GLY A 148 1.89 -8.64 5.55
CA GLY A 148 3.30 -8.44 5.82
C GLY A 148 4.20 -9.53 5.22
N CYS A 149 5.52 -9.33 5.32
CA CYS A 149 6.52 -10.25 4.74
C CYS A 149 7.57 -10.75 5.74
N ALA A 150 7.62 -10.17 6.95
CA ALA A 150 8.71 -10.44 7.89
C ALA A 150 8.87 -11.93 8.24
N LYS A 151 7.76 -12.66 8.42
CA LYS A 151 7.81 -14.11 8.68
C LYS A 151 8.36 -14.88 7.48
N HIS A 152 7.90 -14.57 6.27
CA HIS A 152 8.38 -15.18 5.04
C HIS A 152 9.89 -14.97 4.88
N ASP A 153 10.36 -13.74 5.09
CA ASP A 153 11.78 -13.38 4.99
C ASP A 153 12.64 -14.17 5.98
N ILE A 154 12.20 -14.28 7.24
CA ILE A 154 12.90 -15.04 8.28
C ILE A 154 12.97 -16.53 7.91
N ASP A 155 11.87 -17.14 7.51
CA ASP A 155 11.82 -18.56 7.15
C ASP A 155 12.73 -18.85 5.94
N LEU A 156 12.76 -17.94 4.96
CA LEU A 156 13.62 -18.00 3.77
C LEU A 156 15.11 -17.94 4.13
N ILE A 157 15.50 -16.99 4.98
CA ILE A 157 16.89 -16.79 5.42
C ILE A 157 17.36 -17.96 6.29
N LEU A 158 16.55 -18.39 7.27
CA LEU A 158 16.91 -19.51 8.14
C LEU A 158 17.03 -20.82 7.35
N GLY A 159 16.13 -21.05 6.39
CA GLY A 159 16.21 -22.20 5.49
C GLY A 159 17.48 -22.22 4.64
N PHE A 160 17.98 -21.05 4.23
CA PHE A 160 19.27 -20.91 3.56
C PHE A 160 20.45 -21.20 4.51
N LEU A 161 20.47 -20.58 5.69
CA LEU A 161 21.54 -20.75 6.66
C LEU A 161 21.71 -22.20 7.11
N ALA A 162 20.60 -22.91 7.36
CA ALA A 162 20.63 -24.33 7.73
C ALA A 162 21.31 -25.20 6.65
N LYS A 163 21.07 -24.91 5.36
CA LYS A 163 21.71 -25.62 4.24
C LYS A 163 23.18 -25.24 4.07
N ALA A 164 23.52 -23.97 4.31
CA ALA A 164 24.90 -23.50 4.22
C ALA A 164 25.79 -24.14 5.30
N GLN A 165 25.28 -24.27 6.53
CA GLN A 165 25.99 -24.91 7.65
C GLN A 165 26.11 -26.43 7.51
N GLN A 166 25.24 -27.07 6.72
CA GLN A 166 25.27 -28.51 6.45
C GLN A 166 26.29 -28.93 5.39
N ARG A 167 26.98 -27.99 4.73
CA ARG A 167 28.03 -28.30 3.75
C ARG A 167 29.37 -28.41 4.52
N PRO A 168 29.81 -29.62 4.95
CA PRO A 168 31.01 -29.75 5.75
C PRO A 168 32.23 -29.67 4.83
N ASP A 169 33.37 -29.27 5.40
CA ASP A 169 34.72 -29.35 4.82
C ASP A 169 35.14 -30.81 4.48
N SER A 170 34.43 -31.49 3.58
CA SER A 170 34.80 -32.84 3.15
C SER A 170 35.88 -32.85 2.06
N ILE A 171 36.66 -31.78 1.90
CA ILE A 171 37.79 -31.70 0.97
C ILE A 171 39.07 -31.29 1.72
N LEU A 172 39.29 -31.82 2.93
CA LEU A 172 40.61 -31.81 3.58
C LEU A 172 40.78 -33.13 4.33
N ASN A 173 40.79 -34.24 3.58
CA ASN A 173 41.35 -35.53 3.99
C ASN A 173 41.50 -36.42 2.75
N THR A 174 42.48 -36.11 1.90
CA THR A 174 43.13 -37.13 1.06
C THR A 174 44.64 -36.88 1.15
N GLU A 175 45.22 -37.34 2.26
CA GLU A 175 46.63 -37.69 2.30
C GLU A 175 46.84 -38.94 1.44
N HIS A 176 47.72 -38.85 0.44
CA HIS A 176 48.60 -39.92 0.01
C HIS A 176 49.93 -39.32 -0.48
#